data_AF-A0AAW5JW28-F1
#
_entry.id   AF-A0AAW5JW28-F1
#
_cell.length_a   1.000
_cell.length_b   1.000
_cell.length_c   1.000
_cell.angle_alpha   90.00
_cell.angle_beta   90.00
_cell.angle_gamma   90.00
#
_symmetry.space_group_name_H-M   'P 1'
#
loop_
_entity.id
_entity.type
_entity.pdbx_description
1 polymer ?
#
loop_
_entity_poly.entity_id
_entity_poly.type
_entity_poly.pdbx_seq_one_letter_code
_entity_poly.pdbx_strand_id
1 'polypeptide(L)'
;MWEGLLYADIRVRWPEAYAARGAHLGAVPPPGGESFSASGARLGGCIRGILARTEGDIALISHAGAGRGWLAPLLGLNPDDVLSIRQPWGGISELTWSRGRFTVDCLGLQPDPVPPPFLLEALLDRQEAPPAVRTHGEAVARTALALADPIPEPPVDRPLLEAACRLHDIAKGSPDHARRGARLLYLADKLVQGSEPTCLEARFAASLKKCETPSARAAWERRYRAARDILDEYQLNWGQTQ
;
A
#
# COMPACT_ATOMS: atom_id res chain seq x y z
N MET A 1 21.55 -7.45 -4.29
CA MET A 1 22.45 -7.06 -3.18
C MET A 1 21.79 -6.17 -2.12
N TRP A 2 20.80 -5.32 -2.49
CA TRP A 2 20.11 -4.42 -1.55
C TRP A 2 18.76 -4.94 -1.02
N GLU A 3 18.26 -6.05 -1.57
CA GLU A 3 16.99 -6.63 -1.11
C GLU A 3 17.01 -6.94 0.39
N GLY A 4 15.94 -6.55 1.08
CA GLY A 4 15.77 -6.81 2.51
C GLY A 4 16.58 -5.91 3.44
N LEU A 5 17.35 -4.95 2.93
CA LEU A 5 18.09 -3.98 3.73
C LEU A 5 17.32 -2.65 3.89
N LEU A 6 17.58 -1.94 4.98
CA LEU A 6 17.06 -0.59 5.17
C LEU A 6 17.85 0.41 4.32
N TYR A 7 17.21 1.51 3.89
CA TYR A 7 17.90 2.57 3.16
C TYR A 7 19.06 3.18 3.96
N ALA A 8 18.94 3.28 5.29
CA ALA A 8 20.01 3.74 6.17
C ALA A 8 21.25 2.84 6.08
N ASP A 9 21.06 1.51 6.10
CA ASP A 9 22.15 0.54 5.98
C ASP A 9 22.78 0.58 4.59
N ILE A 10 21.96 0.70 3.55
CA ILE A 10 22.44 0.79 2.16
C ILE A 10 23.33 2.02 1.99
N ARG A 11 22.91 3.17 2.51
CA ARG A 11 23.66 4.42 2.44
C ARG A 11 25.03 4.34 3.13
N VAL A 12 25.13 3.59 4.23
CA VAL A 12 26.41 3.38 4.94
C VAL A 12 27.29 2.37 4.22
N ARG A 13 26.71 1.26 3.74
CA ARG A 13 27.47 0.14 3.15
C ARG A 13 27.90 0.39 1.70
N TRP A 14 27.15 1.19 0.95
CA TRP A 14 27.43 1.53 -0.46
C TRP A 14 27.16 3.01 -0.75
N PRO A 15 27.88 3.96 -0.12
CA PRO A 15 27.59 5.38 -0.20
C PRO A 15 27.64 5.93 -1.64
N GLU A 16 28.66 5.53 -2.42
CA GLU A 16 28.83 5.98 -3.81
C GLU A 16 27.72 5.47 -4.72
N ALA A 17 27.40 4.17 -4.65
CA ALA A 17 26.33 3.58 -5.45
C ALA A 17 24.95 4.13 -5.05
N TYR A 18 24.73 4.40 -3.75
CA TYR A 18 23.52 5.07 -3.26
C TYR A 18 23.39 6.49 -3.81
N ALA A 19 24.48 7.28 -3.78
CA ALA A 19 24.50 8.63 -4.31
C ALA A 19 24.29 8.67 -5.83
N ALA A 20 25.00 7.83 -6.58
CA ALA A 20 24.85 7.73 -8.04
C ALA A 20 23.42 7.35 -8.45
N ARG A 21 22.83 6.39 -7.72
CA ARG A 21 21.43 6.01 -7.93
C ARG A 21 20.45 7.10 -7.53
N GLY A 22 20.73 7.88 -6.48
CA GLY A 22 19.91 9.04 -6.11
C GLY A 22 19.92 10.13 -7.18
N ALA A 23 21.06 10.34 -7.85
CA ALA A 23 21.20 11.32 -8.93
C ALA A 23 20.52 10.89 -10.24
N HIS A 24 20.54 9.60 -10.55
CA HIS A 24 20.01 9.04 -11.80
C HIS A 24 19.12 7.83 -11.53
N LEU A 25 18.00 8.09 -10.88
CA LEU A 25 17.13 7.05 -10.34
C LEU A 25 16.53 6.15 -11.42
N GLY A 26 16.20 6.71 -12.58
CA GLY A 26 15.61 5.95 -13.70
C GLY A 26 16.60 4.97 -14.32
N ALA A 27 17.84 5.43 -14.50
CA ALA A 27 18.85 4.77 -15.32
C ALA A 27 19.86 3.92 -14.53
N VAL A 28 20.24 4.34 -13.31
CA VAL A 28 21.29 3.65 -12.55
C VAL A 28 20.69 2.53 -11.69
N PRO A 29 21.02 1.26 -11.96
CA PRO A 29 20.51 0.14 -11.16
C PRO A 29 21.19 0.08 -9.78
N PRO A 30 20.54 -0.52 -8.77
CA PRO A 30 21.27 -0.97 -7.60
C PRO A 30 22.29 -2.06 -8.00
N PRO A 31 23.40 -2.25 -7.25
CA PRO A 31 24.38 -3.29 -7.53
C PRO A 31 23.77 -4.69 -7.67
N GLY A 32 24.00 -5.31 -8.83
CA GLY A 32 23.47 -6.63 -9.18
C GLY A 32 21.94 -6.66 -9.37
N GLY A 33 21.30 -5.51 -9.57
CA GLY A 33 19.87 -5.40 -9.87
C GLY A 33 19.60 -4.72 -11.22
N GLU A 34 18.35 -4.26 -11.39
CA GLU A 34 17.84 -3.68 -12.63
C GLU A 34 17.45 -2.21 -12.39
N SER A 35 17.60 -1.36 -13.41
CA SER A 35 17.14 0.04 -13.37
C SER A 35 15.64 0.12 -13.70
N PHE A 36 14.98 1.23 -13.39
CA PHE A 36 13.57 1.38 -13.75
C PHE A 36 13.38 1.36 -15.27
N SER A 37 14.27 2.01 -16.02
CA SER A 37 14.22 2.01 -17.49
C SER A 37 14.36 0.61 -18.09
N ALA A 38 15.30 -0.19 -17.57
CA ALA A 38 15.50 -1.57 -18.05
C ALA A 38 14.28 -2.46 -17.72
N SER A 39 13.78 -2.37 -16.49
CA SER A 39 12.58 -3.11 -16.05
C SER A 39 11.34 -2.72 -16.87
N GLY A 40 11.18 -1.42 -17.14
CA GLY A 40 10.11 -0.88 -17.97
C GLY A 40 10.17 -1.35 -19.43
N ALA A 41 11.36 -1.37 -20.02
CA ALA A 41 11.55 -1.89 -21.38
C ALA A 41 11.20 -3.39 -21.46
N ARG A 42 11.59 -4.17 -20.45
CA ARG A 42 11.27 -5.59 -20.34
C ARG A 42 9.76 -5.83 -20.20
N LEU A 43 9.09 -5.06 -19.33
CA LEU A 43 7.62 -5.09 -19.20
C LEU A 43 6.93 -4.70 -20.52
N GLY A 44 7.38 -3.63 -21.18
CA GLY A 44 6.84 -3.22 -22.47
C GLY A 44 7.01 -4.27 -23.57
N GLY A 45 8.11 -5.02 -23.56
CA GLY A 45 8.30 -6.19 -24.44
C GLY A 45 7.27 -7.29 -24.20
N CYS A 46 7.00 -7.61 -22.93
CA CYS A 46 5.97 -8.58 -22.54
C CYS A 46 4.57 -8.13 -23.01
N ILE A 47 4.21 -6.87 -22.75
CA ILE A 47 2.90 -6.30 -23.13
C ILE A 47 2.69 -6.35 -24.65
N ARG A 48 3.70 -5.99 -25.45
CA ARG A 48 3.62 -6.13 -26.92
C ARG A 48 3.40 -7.58 -27.35
N GLY A 49 4.04 -8.53 -26.67
CA GLY A 49 3.83 -9.96 -26.92
C GLY A 49 2.40 -10.43 -26.60
N ILE A 50 1.79 -9.89 -25.54
CA ILE A 50 0.39 -10.17 -25.16
C ILE A 50 -0.56 -9.58 -26.20
N LEU A 51 -0.43 -8.29 -26.52
CA LEU A 51 -1.27 -7.60 -27.51
C LEU A 51 -1.23 -8.26 -28.90
N ALA A 52 -0.13 -8.93 -29.25
CA ALA A 52 -0.02 -9.65 -30.52
C ALA A 52 -0.78 -10.99 -30.55
N ARG A 53 -1.28 -11.48 -29.41
CA ARG A 53 -1.84 -12.83 -29.24
C ARG A 53 -3.23 -12.84 -28.61
N THR A 54 -3.71 -11.70 -28.13
CA THR A 54 -4.98 -11.56 -27.40
C THR A 54 -5.76 -10.37 -27.91
N GLU A 55 -7.08 -10.45 -27.83
CA GLU A 55 -8.01 -9.36 -28.14
C GLU A 55 -8.88 -9.07 -26.91
N GLY A 56 -9.55 -7.91 -26.91
CA GLY A 56 -10.41 -7.46 -25.81
C GLY A 56 -9.65 -6.89 -24.62
N ASP A 57 -10.32 -6.84 -23.47
CA ASP A 57 -9.79 -6.23 -22.25
C ASP A 57 -8.75 -7.15 -21.56
N ILE A 58 -7.62 -6.58 -21.20
CA ILE A 58 -6.49 -7.30 -20.61
C ILE A 58 -6.19 -6.73 -19.23
N ALA A 59 -6.25 -7.58 -18.20
CA ALA A 59 -5.78 -7.23 -16.87
C ALA A 59 -4.29 -7.60 -16.70
N LEU A 60 -3.45 -6.62 -16.37
CA LEU A 60 -2.03 -6.81 -16.08
C LEU A 60 -1.75 -6.57 -14.60
N ILE A 61 -1.27 -7.60 -13.90
CA ILE A 61 -0.89 -7.53 -12.48
C ILE A 61 0.63 -7.51 -12.40
N SER A 62 1.20 -6.43 -11.85
CA SER A 62 2.66 -6.23 -11.81
C SER A 62 3.08 -5.48 -10.55
N HIS A 63 4.35 -5.08 -10.50
CA HIS A 63 4.95 -4.31 -9.43
C HIS A 63 5.20 -2.87 -9.85
N ALA A 64 5.14 -1.96 -8.88
CA ALA A 64 5.19 -0.54 -9.16
C ALA A 64 6.51 -0.07 -9.80
N GLY A 65 7.63 -0.76 -9.59
CA GLY A 65 8.88 -0.41 -10.24
C GLY A 65 8.85 -0.61 -11.75
N ALA A 66 8.51 -1.82 -12.20
CA ALA A 66 8.40 -2.12 -13.62
C ALA A 66 7.29 -1.29 -14.30
N GLY A 67 6.14 -1.14 -13.61
CA GLY A 67 5.02 -0.32 -14.07
C GLY A 67 5.42 1.14 -14.31
N ARG A 68 6.06 1.79 -13.32
CA ARG A 68 6.53 3.17 -13.48
C ARG A 68 7.59 3.30 -14.57
N GLY A 69 8.53 2.37 -14.64
CA GLY A 69 9.56 2.36 -15.69
C GLY A 69 8.97 2.25 -17.11
N TRP A 70 7.86 1.51 -17.26
CA TRP A 70 7.15 1.39 -18.53
C TRP A 70 6.29 2.61 -18.85
N LEU A 71 5.62 3.19 -17.85
CA LEU A 71 4.74 4.35 -18.01
C LEU A 71 5.51 5.66 -18.22
N ALA A 72 6.69 5.84 -17.62
CA ALA A 72 7.49 7.07 -17.73
C ALA A 72 7.69 7.53 -19.20
N PRO A 73 8.19 6.69 -20.12
CA PRO A 73 8.32 7.09 -21.52
C PRO A 73 6.97 7.30 -22.22
N LEU A 74 5.90 6.59 -21.82
CA LEU A 74 4.56 6.79 -22.40
C LEU A 74 3.95 8.13 -22.01
N LEU A 75 4.27 8.62 -20.80
CA LEU A 75 3.85 9.91 -20.28
C LEU A 75 4.80 11.06 -20.68
N GLY A 76 5.87 10.77 -21.43
CA GLY A 76 6.88 11.77 -21.81
C GLY A 76 7.70 12.31 -20.63
N LEU A 77 7.77 11.57 -19.52
CA LEU A 77 8.49 11.97 -18.32
C LEU A 77 9.98 11.63 -18.44
N ASN A 78 10.83 12.42 -17.78
CA ASN A 78 12.23 12.06 -17.59
C ASN A 78 12.30 10.76 -16.76
N PRO A 79 13.13 9.77 -17.15
CA PRO A 79 13.31 8.55 -16.35
C PRO A 79 13.69 8.81 -14.89
N ASP A 80 14.37 9.90 -14.57
CA ASP A 80 14.75 10.22 -13.20
C ASP A 80 13.56 10.73 -12.36
N ASP A 81 12.47 11.17 -13.02
CA ASP A 81 11.20 11.55 -12.39
C ASP A 81 10.24 10.36 -12.21
N VAL A 82 10.69 9.13 -12.44
CA VAL A 82 9.86 7.91 -12.42
C VAL A 82 9.01 7.73 -11.16
N LEU A 83 9.47 8.21 -10.00
CA LEU A 83 8.72 8.13 -8.75
C LEU A 83 7.55 9.11 -8.64
N SER A 84 7.48 10.13 -9.51
CA SER A 84 6.32 11.03 -9.61
C SER A 84 5.06 10.32 -10.11
N ILE A 85 5.23 9.20 -10.81
CA ILE A 85 4.13 8.39 -11.32
C ILE A 85 3.42 7.70 -10.16
N ARG A 86 2.18 8.12 -9.92
CA ARG A 86 1.32 7.59 -8.86
C ARG A 86 1.00 6.12 -9.15
N GLN A 87 1.39 5.25 -8.21
CA GLN A 87 1.00 3.83 -8.18
C GLN A 87 0.81 3.42 -6.71
N PRO A 88 -0.42 3.56 -6.16
CA PRO A 88 -0.73 3.12 -4.81
C PRO A 88 -0.83 1.60 -4.74
N TRP A 89 -0.86 1.07 -3.53
CA TRP A 89 -1.11 -0.36 -3.31
C TRP A 89 -2.49 -0.73 -3.84
N GLY A 90 -2.57 -1.82 -4.62
CA GLY A 90 -3.81 -2.21 -5.29
C GLY A 90 -4.32 -1.19 -6.31
N GLY A 91 -3.49 -0.23 -6.72
CA GLY A 91 -3.89 0.80 -7.66
C GLY A 91 -4.13 0.26 -9.06
N ILE A 92 -5.13 0.81 -9.74
CA ILE A 92 -5.52 0.48 -11.11
C ILE A 92 -5.07 1.62 -12.03
N SER A 93 -4.44 1.28 -13.14
CA SER A 93 -4.20 2.23 -14.24
C SER A 93 -4.84 1.66 -15.49
N GLU A 94 -5.62 2.47 -16.18
CA GLU A 94 -6.34 2.09 -17.39
C GLU A 94 -5.67 2.74 -18.59
N LEU A 95 -5.41 1.92 -19.61
CA LEU A 95 -4.78 2.36 -20.84
C LEU A 95 -5.50 1.77 -22.04
N THR A 96 -5.84 2.62 -23.00
CA THR A 96 -6.40 2.22 -24.27
C THR A 96 -5.29 2.04 -25.31
N TRP A 97 -5.22 0.87 -25.93
CA TRP A 97 -4.37 0.60 -27.09
C TRP A 97 -5.18 0.75 -28.38
N SER A 98 -4.80 1.71 -29.23
CA SER A 98 -5.44 1.91 -30.54
C SER A 98 -4.44 2.43 -31.56
N ARG A 99 -4.52 1.94 -32.79
CA ARG A 99 -3.68 2.37 -33.93
C ARG A 99 -2.18 2.40 -33.62
N GLY A 100 -1.69 1.42 -32.87
CA GLY A 100 -0.27 1.31 -32.54
C GLY A 100 0.20 2.22 -31.40
N ARG A 101 -0.71 2.84 -30.65
CA ARG A 101 -0.38 3.78 -29.55
C ARG A 101 -1.20 3.48 -28.30
N PHE A 102 -0.57 3.72 -27.14
CA PHE A 102 -1.26 3.74 -25.85
C PHE A 102 -1.72 5.16 -25.52
N THR A 103 -2.92 5.25 -24.96
CA THR A 103 -3.41 6.43 -24.24
C THR A 103 -3.60 6.01 -22.78
N VAL A 104 -3.23 6.87 -21.82
CA VAL A 104 -3.46 6.62 -20.39
C VAL A 104 -4.78 7.29 -20.01
N ASP A 105 -5.80 6.48 -19.78
CA ASP A 105 -7.15 6.95 -19.45
C ASP A 105 -7.27 7.23 -17.95
N CYS A 106 -6.63 6.39 -17.14
CA CYS A 106 -6.58 6.53 -15.69
C CYS A 106 -5.19 6.12 -15.15
N LEU A 107 -4.64 6.86 -14.19
CA LEU A 107 -3.33 6.57 -13.61
C LEU A 107 -3.40 6.36 -12.10
N GLY A 108 -3.17 5.11 -11.68
CA GLY A 108 -3.00 4.74 -10.29
C GLY A 108 -4.23 5.01 -9.41
N LEU A 109 -5.45 4.84 -9.92
CA LEU A 109 -6.68 4.88 -9.13
C LEU A 109 -6.60 3.91 -7.96
N GLN A 110 -6.80 4.37 -6.73
CA GLN A 110 -6.90 3.49 -5.58
C GLN A 110 -8.39 3.20 -5.36
N PRO A 111 -8.87 1.95 -5.52
CA PRO A 111 -10.31 1.65 -5.44
C PRO A 111 -10.91 2.01 -4.09
N ASP A 112 -10.21 1.67 -3.00
CA ASP A 112 -10.60 1.99 -1.63
C ASP A 112 -9.49 2.79 -0.94
N PRO A 113 -9.49 4.13 -1.03
CA PRO A 113 -8.49 4.97 -0.39
C PRO A 113 -8.68 5.06 1.14
N VAL A 114 -9.88 4.72 1.63
CA VAL A 114 -10.30 4.90 3.03
C VAL A 114 -11.13 3.69 3.46
N PRO A 115 -11.00 3.22 4.73
CA PRO A 115 -11.87 2.18 5.25
C PRO A 115 -13.36 2.57 5.08
N PRO A 116 -14.20 1.70 4.50
CA PRO A 116 -15.62 1.99 4.34
C PRO A 116 -16.32 2.11 5.71
N PRO A 117 -17.46 2.82 5.81
CA PRO A 117 -18.13 3.07 7.10
C PRO A 117 -18.40 1.81 7.94
N PHE A 118 -18.82 0.71 7.29
CA PHE A 118 -19.06 -0.55 8.00
C PHE A 118 -17.79 -1.10 8.67
N LEU A 119 -16.61 -0.89 8.07
CA LEU A 119 -15.35 -1.31 8.64
C LEU A 119 -14.96 -0.42 9.83
N LEU A 120 -15.25 0.88 9.77
CA LEU A 120 -15.03 1.78 10.91
C LEU A 120 -15.84 1.33 12.13
N GLU A 121 -17.14 1.03 11.95
CA GLU A 121 -18.00 0.55 13.03
C GLU A 121 -17.56 -0.82 13.54
N ALA A 122 -17.22 -1.76 12.64
CA ALA A 122 -16.72 -3.07 13.03
C ALA A 122 -15.43 -2.99 13.87
N LEU A 123 -14.54 -2.04 13.57
CA LEU A 123 -13.33 -1.80 14.35
C LEU A 123 -13.65 -1.28 15.76
N LEU A 124 -14.58 -0.32 15.86
CA LEU A 124 -15.00 0.26 17.15
C LEU A 124 -15.76 -0.75 18.01
N ASP A 125 -16.69 -1.52 17.44
CA ASP A 125 -17.46 -2.57 18.12
C ASP A 125 -16.54 -3.61 18.74
N ARG A 126 -15.55 -4.02 17.96
CA ARG A 126 -14.63 -5.08 18.33
C ARG A 126 -13.59 -4.66 19.37
N GLN A 127 -13.34 -3.36 19.52
CA GLN A 127 -12.57 -2.81 20.62
C GLN A 127 -13.42 -2.43 21.83
N GLU A 128 -14.73 -2.73 21.77
CA GLU A 128 -15.68 -2.35 22.80
C GLU A 128 -15.58 -0.85 23.12
N ALA A 129 -15.32 -0.03 22.08
CA ALA A 129 -15.06 1.39 22.23
C ALA A 129 -16.26 2.03 22.95
N PRO A 130 -16.05 2.65 24.13
CA PRO A 130 -17.14 3.19 24.92
C PRO A 130 -17.98 4.19 24.11
N PRO A 131 -19.28 4.33 24.36
CA PRO A 131 -20.13 5.29 23.65
C PRO A 131 -19.54 6.71 23.64
N ALA A 132 -18.91 7.13 24.74
CA ALA A 132 -18.23 8.41 24.85
C ALA A 132 -17.07 8.60 23.84
N VAL A 133 -16.31 7.53 23.54
CA VAL A 133 -15.23 7.58 22.54
C VAL A 133 -15.79 7.77 21.14
N ARG A 134 -16.91 7.10 20.82
CA ARG A 134 -17.60 7.24 19.53
C ARG A 134 -18.16 8.64 19.34
N THR A 135 -18.94 9.12 20.32
CA THR A 135 -19.48 10.49 20.31
C THR A 135 -18.37 11.53 20.21
N HIS A 136 -17.24 11.30 20.91
CA HIS A 136 -16.07 12.17 20.79
C HIS A 136 -15.50 12.16 19.37
N GLY A 137 -15.24 10.97 18.80
CA GLY A 137 -14.71 10.83 17.43
C GLY A 137 -15.61 11.49 16.38
N GLU A 138 -16.94 11.34 16.49
CA GLU A 138 -17.91 12.03 15.62
C GLU A 138 -17.86 13.55 15.76
N ALA A 139 -17.76 14.06 16.99
CA ALA A 139 -17.65 15.49 17.25
C ALA A 139 -16.34 16.08 16.70
N VAL A 140 -15.24 15.34 16.83
CA VAL A 140 -13.94 15.70 16.25
C VAL A 140 -14.02 15.69 14.73
N ALA A 141 -14.61 14.65 14.12
CA ALA A 141 -14.77 14.55 12.68
C ALA A 141 -15.58 15.73 12.12
N ARG A 142 -16.73 16.06 12.73
CA ARG A 142 -17.54 17.22 12.33
C ARG A 142 -16.75 18.53 12.41
N THR A 143 -16.00 18.73 13.48
CA THR A 143 -15.20 19.95 13.67
C THR A 143 -14.05 20.02 12.66
N ALA A 144 -13.33 18.91 12.46
CA ALA A 144 -12.22 18.84 11.52
C ALA A 144 -12.69 19.06 10.07
N LEU A 145 -13.84 18.50 9.68
CA LEU A 145 -14.43 18.73 8.36
C LEU A 145 -14.82 20.20 8.16
N ALA A 146 -15.43 20.84 9.16
CA ALA A 146 -15.76 22.27 9.08
C ALA A 146 -14.51 23.17 8.97
N LEU A 147 -13.40 22.77 9.60
CA LEU A 147 -12.11 23.46 9.48
C LEU A 147 -11.42 23.18 8.13
N ALA A 148 -11.72 22.05 7.50
CA ALA A 148 -11.19 21.68 6.19
C ALA A 148 -11.95 22.36 5.03
N ASP A 149 -13.23 22.69 5.21
CA ASP A 149 -14.06 23.35 4.19
C ASP A 149 -13.43 24.59 3.53
N PRO A 150 -12.81 25.53 4.26
CA PRO A 150 -12.20 26.70 3.65
C PRO A 150 -10.80 26.46 3.05
N ILE A 151 -10.24 25.24 3.08
CA ILE A 151 -8.87 24.96 2.62
C ILE A 151 -8.90 24.59 1.13
N PRO A 152 -8.41 25.47 0.22
CA PRO A 152 -8.52 25.23 -1.21
C PRO A 152 -7.41 24.32 -1.75
N GLU A 153 -6.17 24.43 -1.25
CA GLU A 153 -5.00 23.73 -1.79
C GLU A 153 -3.93 23.48 -0.70
N PRO A 154 -3.33 22.28 -0.62
CA PRO A 154 -3.78 21.07 -1.31
C PRO A 154 -5.16 20.62 -0.75
N PRO A 155 -6.02 20.03 -1.58
CA PRO A 155 -7.34 19.59 -1.14
C PRO A 155 -7.20 18.55 -0.03
N VAL A 156 -7.96 18.75 1.05
CA VAL A 156 -8.02 17.80 2.17
C VAL A 156 -8.83 16.58 1.75
N ASP A 157 -8.27 15.38 1.93
CA ASP A 157 -8.99 14.12 1.74
C ASP A 157 -10.04 13.97 2.87
N ARG A 158 -11.25 14.47 2.62
CA ARG A 158 -12.33 14.53 3.61
C ARG A 158 -12.75 13.13 4.11
N PRO A 159 -12.91 12.11 3.24
CA PRO A 159 -13.16 10.74 3.71
C PRO A 159 -12.06 10.23 4.64
N LEU A 160 -10.78 10.43 4.29
CA LEU A 160 -9.67 9.98 5.12
C LEU A 160 -9.62 10.73 6.45
N LEU A 161 -9.86 12.05 6.42
CA LEU A 161 -9.92 12.88 7.62
C LEU A 161 -11.02 12.39 8.57
N GLU A 162 -12.21 12.11 8.04
CA GLU A 162 -13.31 11.57 8.84
C GLU A 162 -12.95 10.22 9.48
N ALA A 163 -12.43 9.28 8.69
CA ALA A 163 -12.01 7.98 9.19
C ALA A 163 -10.92 8.09 10.27
N ALA A 164 -9.93 8.98 10.07
CA ALA A 164 -8.89 9.25 11.04
C ALA A 164 -9.47 9.81 12.34
N CYS A 165 -10.37 10.80 12.26
CA CYS A 165 -11.03 11.37 13.44
C CYS A 165 -11.85 10.34 14.20
N ARG A 166 -12.59 9.46 13.51
CA ARG A 166 -13.39 8.41 14.14
C ARG A 166 -12.55 7.35 14.85
N LEU A 167 -11.36 7.05 14.34
CA LEU A 167 -10.51 5.96 14.84
C LEU A 167 -9.33 6.40 15.73
N HIS A 168 -9.01 7.70 15.80
CA HIS A 168 -7.77 8.16 16.48
C HIS A 168 -7.66 7.73 17.95
N ASP A 169 -8.80 7.62 18.63
CA ASP A 169 -8.93 7.27 20.04
C ASP A 169 -9.48 5.84 20.24
N ILE A 170 -9.42 4.97 19.23
CA ILE A 170 -10.02 3.62 19.27
C ILE A 170 -9.56 2.77 20.47
N ALA A 171 -8.38 3.03 21.02
CA ALA A 171 -7.83 2.32 22.19
C ALA A 171 -7.82 3.16 23.48
N LYS A 172 -8.61 4.25 23.55
CA LYS A 172 -8.64 5.16 24.70
C LYS A 172 -8.94 4.41 26.00
N GLY A 173 -8.23 4.77 27.07
CA GLY A 173 -8.25 4.06 28.34
C GLY A 173 -7.16 3.01 28.50
N SER A 174 -6.42 2.68 27.43
CA SER A 174 -5.21 1.86 27.50
C SER A 174 -3.94 2.70 27.69
N PRO A 175 -2.88 2.14 28.31
CA PRO A 175 -1.54 2.72 28.25
C PRO A 175 -1.10 2.92 26.79
N ASP A 176 -0.55 4.09 26.47
CA ASP A 176 -0.10 4.43 25.12
C ASP A 176 -1.16 4.15 24.03
N HIS A 177 -2.41 4.58 24.30
CA HIS A 177 -3.57 4.31 23.44
C HIS A 177 -3.36 4.71 21.98
N ALA A 178 -2.60 5.78 21.69
CA ALA A 178 -2.28 6.17 20.32
C ALA A 178 -1.47 5.06 19.60
N ARG A 179 -0.42 4.55 20.24
CA ARG A 179 0.39 3.46 19.69
C ARG A 179 -0.40 2.15 19.60
N ARG A 180 -1.20 1.85 20.62
CA ARG A 180 -2.09 0.68 20.60
C ARG A 180 -3.10 0.78 19.45
N GLY A 181 -3.71 1.94 19.25
CA GLY A 181 -4.63 2.21 18.13
C GLY A 181 -3.98 1.97 16.77
N ALA A 182 -2.79 2.53 16.55
CA ALA A 182 -2.03 2.30 15.31
C ALA A 182 -1.74 0.80 15.05
N ARG A 183 -1.40 0.05 16.11
CA ARG A 183 -1.17 -1.40 16.03
C ARG A 183 -2.44 -2.20 15.76
N LEU A 184 -3.59 -1.80 16.31
CA LEU A 184 -4.89 -2.40 16.01
C LEU A 184 -5.29 -2.19 14.55
N LEU A 185 -5.12 -0.97 14.03
CA LEU A 185 -5.38 -0.67 12.62
C LEU A 185 -4.43 -1.43 11.69
N TYR A 186 -3.15 -1.59 12.08
CA TYR A 186 -2.20 -2.44 11.35
C TYR A 186 -2.63 -3.91 11.29
N LEU A 187 -3.24 -4.43 12.37
CA LEU A 187 -3.76 -5.79 12.43
C LEU A 187 -5.05 -5.96 11.62
N ALA A 188 -5.91 -4.95 11.53
CA ALA A 188 -7.19 -5.02 10.83
C ALA A 188 -7.03 -5.52 9.38
N ASP A 189 -6.06 -4.99 8.63
CA ASP A 189 -5.73 -5.43 7.25
C ASP A 189 -5.28 -6.91 7.16
N LYS A 190 -4.75 -7.46 8.26
CA LYS A 190 -4.25 -8.85 8.32
C LYS A 190 -5.30 -9.85 8.77
N LEU A 191 -6.45 -9.35 9.20
CA LEU A 191 -7.51 -10.16 9.79
C LEU A 191 -8.82 -10.05 8.99
N VAL A 192 -8.70 -9.52 7.76
CA VAL A 192 -9.72 -9.48 6.73
C VAL A 192 -9.10 -10.00 5.43
N GLN A 193 -9.87 -10.77 4.65
CA GLN A 193 -9.49 -11.20 3.31
C GLN A 193 -10.66 -10.96 2.36
N GLY A 194 -10.49 -10.04 1.41
CA GLY A 194 -11.63 -9.55 0.62
C GLY A 194 -12.57 -8.78 1.53
N SER A 195 -13.84 -9.17 1.57
CA SER A 195 -14.87 -8.62 2.46
C SER A 195 -15.06 -9.42 3.75
N GLU A 196 -14.39 -10.56 3.91
CA GLU A 196 -14.67 -11.51 4.98
C GLU A 196 -13.62 -11.45 6.10
N PRO A 197 -14.02 -11.56 7.38
CA PRO A 197 -13.09 -11.76 8.48
C PRO A 197 -12.26 -13.05 8.33
N THR A 198 -11.01 -13.03 8.78
CA THR A 198 -10.14 -14.22 8.83
C THR A 198 -9.22 -14.17 10.05
N CYS A 199 -8.66 -15.32 10.45
CA CYS A 199 -7.58 -15.36 11.42
C CYS A 199 -6.21 -15.10 10.77
N LEU A 200 -5.22 -14.76 11.61
CA LEU A 200 -3.86 -14.44 11.18
C LEU A 200 -3.18 -15.63 10.50
N GLU A 201 -3.38 -16.83 11.04
CA GLU A 201 -2.84 -18.09 10.51
C GLU A 201 -3.33 -18.34 9.09
N ALA A 202 -4.65 -18.29 8.88
CA ALA A 202 -5.26 -18.55 7.57
C ALA A 202 -4.84 -17.49 6.54
N ARG A 203 -4.84 -16.20 6.93
CA ARG A 203 -4.41 -15.10 6.07
C ARG A 203 -2.97 -15.28 5.61
N PHE A 204 -2.07 -15.57 6.54
CA PHE A 204 -0.65 -15.70 6.24
C PHE A 204 -0.31 -17.03 5.56
N ALA A 205 -1.00 -18.14 5.86
CA ALA A 205 -0.84 -19.39 5.13
C ALA A 205 -1.19 -19.25 3.64
N ALA A 206 -2.25 -18.51 3.31
CA ALA A 206 -2.64 -18.23 1.93
C ALA A 206 -1.57 -17.41 1.17
N SER A 207 -0.89 -16.47 1.85
CA SER A 207 0.18 -15.68 1.23
C SER A 207 1.51 -16.45 1.17
N LEU A 208 1.80 -17.34 2.12
CA LEU A 208 3.01 -18.16 2.13
C LEU A 208 3.12 -19.06 0.89
N LYS A 209 1.98 -19.57 0.41
CA LYS A 209 1.91 -20.37 -0.84
C LYS A 209 2.48 -19.64 -2.06
N LYS A 210 2.53 -18.30 -2.01
CA LYS A 210 3.03 -17.42 -3.08
C LYS A 210 4.51 -17.05 -2.90
N CYS A 211 5.15 -17.48 -1.82
CA CYS A 211 6.55 -17.18 -1.51
C CYS A 211 7.49 -18.24 -2.06
N GLU A 212 7.85 -18.09 -3.33
CA GLU A 212 8.67 -19.07 -4.06
C GLU A 212 10.17 -18.92 -3.79
N THR A 213 10.63 -17.75 -3.36
CA THR A 213 12.05 -17.48 -3.12
C THR A 213 12.41 -17.44 -1.63
N PRO A 214 13.66 -17.77 -1.25
CA PRO A 214 14.12 -17.64 0.14
C PRO A 214 13.95 -16.22 0.70
N SER A 215 14.21 -15.19 -0.12
CA SER A 215 14.01 -13.79 0.24
C SER A 215 12.54 -13.47 0.51
N ALA A 216 11.62 -13.96 -0.34
CA ALA A 216 10.18 -13.80 -0.14
C ALA A 216 9.70 -14.50 1.15
N ARG A 217 10.19 -15.71 1.44
CA ARG A 217 9.87 -16.46 2.66
C ARG A 217 10.38 -15.75 3.92
N ALA A 218 11.62 -15.28 3.91
CA ALA A 218 12.16 -14.51 5.05
C ALA A 218 11.39 -13.21 5.29
N ALA A 219 10.98 -12.52 4.23
CA ALA A 219 10.16 -11.30 4.34
C ALA A 219 8.73 -11.60 4.80
N TRP A 220 8.16 -12.72 4.40
CA TRP A 220 6.88 -13.22 4.91
C TRP A 220 6.99 -13.51 6.42
N GLU A 221 8.03 -14.21 6.85
CA GLU A 221 8.20 -14.64 8.24
C GLU A 221 8.37 -13.45 9.19
N ARG A 222 9.15 -12.43 8.79
CA ARG A 222 9.26 -11.18 9.55
C ARG A 222 7.89 -10.50 9.74
N ARG A 223 7.07 -10.44 8.68
CA ARG A 223 5.74 -9.82 8.74
C ARG A 223 4.77 -10.63 9.59
N TYR A 224 4.83 -11.96 9.50
CA TYR A 224 4.03 -12.87 10.30
C TYR A 224 4.36 -12.71 11.78
N ARG A 225 5.65 -12.76 12.15
CA ARG A 225 6.10 -12.56 13.54
C ARG A 225 5.67 -11.20 14.06
N ALA A 226 5.93 -10.12 13.32
CA ALA A 226 5.52 -8.77 13.75
C ALA A 226 4.01 -8.65 13.98
N ALA A 227 3.16 -9.31 13.19
CA ALA A 227 1.72 -9.31 13.41
C ALA A 227 1.31 -10.23 14.58
N ARG A 228 1.95 -11.40 14.72
CA ARG A 228 1.73 -12.33 15.83
C ARG A 228 2.05 -11.70 17.17
N ASP A 229 3.20 -11.04 17.28
CA ASP A 229 3.67 -10.41 18.51
C ASP A 229 2.65 -9.36 19.00
N ILE A 230 2.04 -8.59 18.08
CA ILE A 230 1.00 -7.61 18.41
C ILE A 230 -0.29 -8.30 18.86
N LEU A 231 -0.69 -9.40 18.19
CA LEU A 231 -1.90 -10.16 18.54
C LEU A 231 -1.78 -10.75 19.95
N ASP A 232 -0.61 -11.33 20.25
CA ASP A 232 -0.30 -11.95 21.54
C ASP A 232 -0.19 -10.90 22.65
N GLU A 233 0.44 -9.74 22.38
CA GLU A 233 0.57 -8.61 23.32
C GLU A 233 -0.81 -8.12 23.81
N TYR A 234 -1.80 -8.09 22.91
CA TYR A 234 -3.14 -7.57 23.21
C TYR A 234 -4.21 -8.66 23.45
N GLN A 235 -3.83 -9.94 23.42
CA GLN A 235 -4.73 -11.09 23.60
C GLN A 235 -6.01 -11.00 22.73
N LEU A 236 -5.87 -10.55 21.49
CA LEU A 236 -7.00 -10.30 20.61
C LEU A 236 -7.50 -11.60 19.98
N ASN A 237 -8.72 -12.03 20.32
CA ASN A 237 -9.38 -13.18 19.68
C ASN A 237 -9.99 -12.81 18.32
N TRP A 238 -9.16 -12.46 17.33
CA TRP A 238 -9.62 -12.00 16.02
C TRP A 238 -9.74 -13.10 14.98
N GLY A 239 -10.94 -13.26 14.42
CA GLY A 239 -11.23 -14.28 13.40
C GLY A 239 -11.37 -15.70 13.97
N GLN A 240 -11.39 -15.88 15.28
CA GLN A 240 -11.86 -17.13 15.88
C GLN A 240 -13.38 -17.05 16.03
N THR A 241 -14.09 -17.83 15.23
CA THR A 241 -15.51 -18.10 15.45
C THR A 241 -15.63 -18.76 16.83
N GLN A 242 -16.51 -18.24 17.70
CA GLN A 242 -16.98 -19.00 18.86
C GLN A 242 -17.70 -20.27 18.40
#